data_AF-A0A060C4T8-F1
#
_entry.id   AF-A0A060C4T8-F1
#
_cell.length_a   1.000
_cell.length_b   1.000
_cell.length_c   1.000
_cell.angle_alpha   90.00
_cell.angle_beta   90.00
_cell.angle_gamma   90.00
#
_symmetry.space_group_name_H-M   'P 1'
#
loop_
_entity.id
_entity.type
_entity.pdbx_description
1 polymer ?
#
loop_
_entity_poly.entity_id
_entity_poly.type
_entity_poly.pdbx_seq_one_letter_code
_entity_poly.pdbx_strand_id
1 'polypeptide(L)'
;GNPSDHYAPQTTSYDYDAVLDEAGRPTPKFALFRDAIARATGTRPPALPAPIRFADLPATPLRESASLWDNLPAPSATSDDPQPMERYGQAYGYILYRTTVTGPRKGALYLGEVRDYARVYIDRTLAGSAERRLQQVSVDVDIP
;
A
#
# COMPACT_ATOMS: atom_id res chain seq x y z
N GLY A 1 20.87 13.06 -10.08
CA GLY A 1 20.03 12.15 -9.28
C GLY A 1 19.70 10.96 -10.15
N ASN A 2 20.01 9.75 -9.68
CA ASN A 2 19.76 8.53 -10.44
C ASN A 2 18.24 8.21 -10.38
N PRO A 3 17.57 7.90 -11.49
CA PRO A 3 16.14 7.55 -11.50
C PRO A 3 15.74 6.36 -10.62
N SER A 4 16.70 5.63 -10.04
CA SER A 4 16.49 4.52 -9.10
C SER A 4 16.05 4.92 -7.69
N ASP A 5 16.08 6.20 -7.32
CA ASP A 5 15.77 6.64 -5.94
C ASP A 5 14.32 7.05 -5.71
N HIS A 6 13.44 6.96 -6.72
CA HIS A 6 12.03 7.28 -6.59
C HIS A 6 11.21 6.07 -6.10
N TYR A 7 10.79 6.10 -4.83
CA TYR A 7 9.81 5.14 -4.32
C TYR A 7 8.44 5.40 -4.96
N ALA A 8 8.02 4.49 -5.83
CA ALA A 8 6.76 4.55 -6.57
C ALA A 8 5.98 3.23 -6.36
N PRO A 9 5.13 3.14 -5.33
CA PRO A 9 4.33 1.94 -5.10
C PRO A 9 3.37 1.74 -6.27
N GLN A 10 3.27 0.50 -6.73
CA GLN A 10 2.33 0.13 -7.78
C GLN A 10 0.92 0.03 -7.20
N THR A 11 -0.09 0.38 -8.00
CA THR A 11 -1.48 0.15 -7.63
C THR A 11 -1.76 -1.35 -7.52
N THR A 12 -2.77 -1.72 -6.73
CA THR A 12 -3.20 -3.11 -6.63
C THR A 12 -3.66 -3.68 -7.98
N SER A 13 -4.34 -2.85 -8.79
CA SER A 13 -4.81 -3.26 -10.10
C SER A 13 -3.62 -3.59 -11.00
N TYR A 14 -3.71 -4.75 -11.65
CA TYR A 14 -2.73 -5.23 -12.62
C TYR A 14 -3.35 -5.39 -14.03
N ASP A 15 -4.36 -4.57 -14.34
CA ASP A 15 -5.04 -4.52 -15.64
C ASP A 15 -4.08 -4.35 -16.82
N TYR A 16 -3.01 -3.56 -16.60
CA TYR A 16 -1.92 -3.33 -17.54
C TYR A 16 -2.33 -2.71 -18.88
N ASP A 17 -3.59 -2.24 -19.03
CA ASP A 17 -4.16 -1.95 -20.35
C ASP A 17 -3.95 -3.13 -21.32
N ALA A 18 -4.10 -4.35 -20.81
CA ALA A 18 -3.89 -5.56 -21.59
C ALA A 18 -5.05 -5.79 -22.59
N VAL A 19 -4.90 -6.82 -23.43
CA VAL A 19 -5.99 -7.26 -24.32
C VAL A 19 -7.18 -7.81 -23.53
N LEU A 20 -6.95 -8.27 -22.31
CA LEU A 20 -8.00 -8.61 -21.35
C LEU A 20 -7.87 -7.64 -20.18
N ASP A 21 -8.98 -7.09 -19.73
CA ASP A 21 -8.98 -6.27 -18.52
C ASP A 21 -8.72 -7.13 -17.26
N GLU A 22 -8.57 -6.51 -16.10
CA GLU A 22 -8.30 -7.20 -14.82
C GLU A 22 -9.36 -8.27 -14.48
N ALA A 23 -10.59 -8.10 -14.97
CA ALA A 23 -11.68 -9.08 -14.79
C ALA A 23 -11.76 -10.12 -15.92
N GLY A 24 -10.80 -10.13 -16.85
CA GLY A 24 -10.73 -11.06 -17.97
C GLY A 24 -11.65 -10.73 -19.14
N ARG A 25 -12.24 -9.54 -19.21
CA ARG A 25 -13.10 -9.13 -20.32
C ARG A 25 -12.25 -8.64 -21.50
N PRO A 26 -12.59 -9.02 -22.74
CA PRO A 26 -11.92 -8.49 -23.92
C PRO A 26 -12.05 -6.97 -24.04
N THR A 27 -10.92 -6.29 -24.21
CA THR A 27 -10.87 -4.85 -24.50
C THR A 27 -10.95 -4.61 -26.02
N PRO A 28 -11.12 -3.36 -26.51
CA PRO A 28 -11.03 -3.08 -27.94
C PRO A 28 -9.69 -3.56 -28.57
N LYS A 29 -8.61 -3.54 -27.78
CA LYS A 29 -7.29 -4.05 -28.17
C LYS A 29 -7.31 -5.55 -28.47
N PHE A 30 -8.13 -6.32 -27.74
CA PHE A 30 -8.34 -7.75 -28.01
C PHE A 30 -8.78 -8.02 -29.45
N ALA A 31 -9.81 -7.30 -29.91
CA ALA A 31 -10.37 -7.51 -31.24
C ALA A 31 -9.32 -7.21 -32.32
N LEU A 32 -8.58 -6.10 -32.16
CA LEU A 32 -7.51 -5.71 -33.08
C LEU A 32 -6.38 -6.76 -33.16
N PHE A 33 -5.94 -7.27 -32.00
CA PHE A 33 -4.93 -8.33 -31.94
C PHE A 33 -5.43 -9.61 -32.59
N ARG A 34 -6.66 -10.01 -32.28
CA ARG A 34 -7.31 -11.20 -32.82
C ARG A 34 -7.41 -11.16 -34.34
N ASP A 35 -7.79 -10.01 -34.89
CA ASP A 35 -7.86 -9.80 -36.34
C ASP A 35 -6.48 -9.83 -37.00
N ALA A 36 -5.48 -9.22 -36.36
CA ALA A 36 -4.10 -9.24 -36.85
C ALA A 36 -3.53 -10.67 -36.89
N ILE A 37 -3.77 -11.46 -35.83
CA ILE A 37 -3.35 -12.86 -35.74
C ILE A 37 -4.07 -13.70 -36.81
N ALA A 38 -5.38 -13.51 -37.00
CA ALA A 38 -6.14 -14.23 -38.01
C ALA A 38 -5.62 -13.96 -39.42
N ARG A 39 -5.31 -12.69 -39.74
CA ARG A 39 -4.71 -12.32 -41.04
C ARG A 39 -3.31 -12.92 -41.22
N ALA A 40 -2.49 -12.91 -40.18
CA ALA A 40 -1.12 -13.40 -40.25
C ALA A 40 -1.03 -14.93 -40.35
N THR A 41 -1.96 -15.65 -39.72
CA THR A 41 -1.92 -17.13 -39.62
C THR A 41 -2.87 -17.83 -40.60
N GLY A 42 -3.82 -17.09 -41.20
CA GLY A 42 -4.92 -17.68 -41.96
C GLY A 42 -5.90 -18.51 -41.13
N THR A 43 -5.70 -18.60 -39.80
CA THR A 43 -6.51 -19.42 -38.90
C THR A 43 -7.48 -18.54 -38.14
N ARG A 44 -8.78 -18.89 -38.16
CA ARG A 44 -9.79 -18.18 -37.38
C ARG A 44 -9.71 -18.63 -35.91
N PRO A 45 -9.47 -17.72 -34.95
CA PRO A 45 -9.43 -18.11 -33.55
C PRO A 45 -10.82 -18.58 -33.05
N PRO A 46 -10.90 -19.39 -31.98
CA PRO A 46 -12.16 -19.94 -31.47
C PRO A 46 -13.10 -18.86 -30.93
N ALA A 47 -14.40 -19.13 -30.90
CA ALA A 47 -15.38 -18.19 -30.34
C ALA A 47 -15.06 -17.84 -28.87
N LEU A 48 -15.46 -16.64 -28.46
CA LEU A 48 -15.31 -16.21 -27.07
C LEU A 48 -16.27 -16.99 -26.16
N PRO A 49 -15.88 -17.25 -24.90
CA PRO A 49 -16.79 -17.75 -23.89
C PRO A 49 -17.91 -16.73 -23.62
N ALA A 50 -18.98 -17.18 -22.97
CA ALA A 50 -20.02 -16.27 -22.50
C ALA A 50 -19.43 -15.22 -21.52
N PRO A 51 -19.83 -13.94 -21.63
CA PRO A 51 -19.34 -12.91 -20.72
C PRO A 51 -19.71 -13.20 -19.25
N ILE A 52 -18.78 -12.90 -18.35
CA ILE A 52 -19.03 -12.93 -16.90
C ILE A 52 -19.99 -11.78 -16.56
N ARG A 53 -21.06 -12.09 -15.82
CA ARG A 53 -22.02 -11.09 -15.34
C ARG A 53 -21.53 -10.48 -14.04
N PHE A 54 -21.57 -9.15 -14.00
CA PHE A 54 -21.33 -8.38 -12.79
C PHE A 54 -22.65 -8.16 -12.07
N ALA A 55 -22.57 -8.05 -10.75
CA ALA A 55 -23.70 -7.69 -9.92
C ALA A 55 -23.34 -6.42 -9.17
N ASP A 56 -24.27 -5.46 -9.17
CA ASP A 56 -24.18 -4.32 -8.29
C ASP A 56 -24.51 -4.76 -6.87
N LEU A 57 -23.61 -4.43 -5.94
CA LEU A 57 -23.85 -4.67 -4.51
C LEU A 57 -24.57 -3.46 -3.92
N PRO A 58 -25.64 -3.65 -3.13
CA PRO A 58 -26.28 -2.55 -2.43
C PRO A 58 -25.32 -1.94 -1.40
N ALA A 59 -25.54 -0.66 -1.10
CA ALA A 59 -24.80 0.03 -0.04
C ALA A 59 -24.91 -0.75 1.28
N THR A 60 -23.77 -1.21 1.79
CA THR A 60 -23.69 -2.02 3.00
C THR A 60 -22.99 -1.22 4.09
N PRO A 61 -23.71 -0.76 5.14
CA PRO A 61 -23.09 0.04 6.20
C PRO A 61 -22.17 -0.83 7.06
N LEU A 62 -20.96 -0.33 7.32
CA LEU A 62 -20.05 -0.91 8.30
C LEU A 62 -20.52 -0.48 9.69
N ARG A 63 -21.05 -1.42 10.47
CA ARG A 63 -21.65 -1.15 11.80
C ARG A 63 -20.71 -1.40 12.97
N GLU A 64 -19.60 -2.08 12.71
CA GLU A 64 -18.63 -2.47 13.71
C GLU A 64 -17.28 -1.84 13.38
N SER A 65 -16.55 -1.46 14.41
CA SER A 65 -15.18 -0.97 14.29
C SER A 65 -14.36 -1.42 15.48
N ALA A 66 -13.07 -1.62 15.23
CA ALA A 66 -12.10 -1.95 16.26
C ALA A 66 -10.89 -1.02 16.12
N SER A 67 -10.54 -0.37 17.23
CA SER A 67 -9.36 0.49 17.31
C SER A 67 -8.11 -0.36 17.30
N LEU A 68 -7.12 -0.02 16.46
CA LEU A 68 -5.81 -0.67 16.48
C LEU A 68 -5.14 -0.54 17.85
N TRP A 69 -5.27 0.62 18.51
CA TRP A 69 -4.65 0.88 19.81
C TRP A 69 -5.14 -0.04 20.92
N ASP A 70 -6.40 -0.46 20.83
CA ASP A 70 -7.05 -1.30 21.84
C ASP A 70 -6.97 -2.79 21.47
N ASN A 71 -6.38 -3.12 20.31
CA ASN A 71 -6.23 -4.48 19.78
C ASN A 71 -4.79 -4.78 19.37
N LEU A 72 -3.80 -4.15 20.00
CA LEU A 72 -2.39 -4.46 19.74
C LEU A 72 -2.02 -5.84 20.30
N PRO A 73 -1.21 -6.62 19.58
CA PRO A 73 -0.62 -7.83 20.15
C PRO A 73 0.38 -7.47 21.26
N ALA A 74 0.82 -8.48 22.01
CA ALA A 74 1.99 -8.33 22.86
C ALA A 74 3.19 -7.84 22.01
N PRO A 75 4.07 -6.97 22.56
CA PRO A 75 5.26 -6.54 21.85
C PRO A 75 6.09 -7.75 21.39
N SER A 76 6.47 -7.76 20.11
CA SER A 76 7.27 -8.85 19.53
C SER A 76 8.71 -8.84 20.02
N ALA A 77 9.24 -7.67 20.37
CA ALA A 77 10.59 -7.48 20.90
C ALA A 77 10.70 -6.16 21.68
N THR A 78 11.79 -6.01 22.43
CA THR A 78 12.29 -4.72 22.94
C THR A 78 13.73 -4.59 22.49
N SER A 79 14.08 -3.43 21.92
CA SER A 79 15.43 -3.12 21.44
C SER A 79 15.77 -1.67 21.76
N ASP A 80 17.06 -1.39 21.92
CA ASP A 80 17.55 -0.03 22.14
C ASP A 80 17.34 0.85 20.90
N ASP A 81 17.54 0.27 19.72
CA ASP A 81 17.34 0.93 18.43
C ASP A 81 16.22 0.24 17.62
N PRO A 82 15.37 1.00 16.90
CA PRO A 82 14.37 0.43 16.01
C PRO A 82 15.05 -0.31 14.85
N GLN A 83 14.73 -1.60 14.70
CA GLN A 83 15.17 -2.45 13.60
C GLN A 83 14.08 -2.59 12.55
N PRO A 84 14.39 -2.81 11.26
CA PRO A 84 13.38 -3.03 10.23
C PRO A 84 12.58 -4.33 10.49
N MET A 85 11.35 -4.41 9.95
CA MET A 85 10.36 -5.44 10.32
C MET A 85 10.82 -6.88 10.11
N GLU A 86 11.70 -7.11 9.13
CA GLU A 86 12.26 -8.42 8.79
C GLU A 86 13.12 -8.98 9.92
N ARG A 87 13.74 -8.10 10.73
CA ARG A 87 14.51 -8.51 11.92
C ARG A 87 13.62 -9.07 13.02
N TYR A 88 12.33 -8.81 12.96
CA TYR A 88 11.32 -9.37 13.85
C TYR A 88 10.50 -10.49 13.20
N GLY A 89 10.94 -11.00 12.04
CA GLY A 89 10.28 -12.08 11.32
C GLY A 89 8.99 -11.67 10.61
N GLN A 90 8.75 -10.36 10.44
CA GLN A 90 7.58 -9.86 9.73
C GLN A 90 7.96 -9.45 8.30
N ALA A 91 7.31 -10.08 7.32
CA ALA A 91 7.59 -9.83 5.89
C ALA A 91 6.72 -8.73 5.26
N TYR A 92 5.49 -8.54 5.76
CA TYR A 92 4.51 -7.61 5.18
C TYR A 92 3.66 -6.94 6.27
N GLY A 93 2.95 -5.88 5.88
CA GLY A 93 1.93 -5.23 6.72
C GLY A 93 2.48 -4.01 7.47
N TYR A 94 1.99 -3.81 8.69
CA TYR A 94 2.31 -2.66 9.53
C TYR A 94 3.14 -3.08 10.73
N ILE A 95 4.04 -2.21 11.19
CA ILE A 95 4.81 -2.38 12.41
C ILE A 95 4.67 -1.13 13.28
N LEU A 96 4.53 -1.32 14.60
CA LEU A 96 4.47 -0.25 15.58
C LEU A 96 5.77 -0.22 16.38
N TYR A 97 6.50 0.89 16.31
CA TYR A 97 7.57 1.22 17.26
C TYR A 97 6.99 2.11 18.35
N ARG A 98 7.30 1.80 19.62
CA ARG A 98 6.81 2.53 20.79
C ARG A 98 7.95 2.76 21.76
N THR A 99 8.02 3.98 22.29
CA THR A 99 8.94 4.35 23.36
C THR A 99 8.29 5.40 24.26
N THR A 100 8.92 5.70 25.39
CA THR A 100 8.53 6.77 26.31
C THR A 100 9.61 7.85 26.28
N VAL A 101 9.20 9.11 26.18
CA VAL A 101 10.11 10.26 26.12
C VAL A 101 9.80 11.19 27.29
N THR A 102 10.84 11.66 27.99
CA THR A 102 10.68 12.68 29.03
C THR A 102 10.53 14.06 28.40
N GLY A 103 9.37 14.69 28.64
CA GLY A 103 9.06 16.07 28.24
C GLY A 103 9.42 17.13 29.29
N PRO A 104 9.13 18.41 29.00
CA PRO A 104 8.56 18.90 27.75
C PRO A 104 9.61 18.99 26.64
N ARG A 105 9.23 18.68 25.39
CA ARG A 105 10.10 18.78 24.21
C ARG A 105 9.32 19.21 22.98
N LYS A 106 9.86 20.17 22.24
CA LYS A 106 9.29 20.65 20.98
C LYS A 106 10.35 20.69 19.89
N GLY A 107 9.98 20.26 18.69
CA GLY A 107 10.86 20.32 17.52
C GLY A 107 10.59 19.20 16.53
N ALA A 108 11.51 19.00 15.60
CA ALA A 108 11.41 17.94 14.60
C ALA A 108 11.86 16.59 15.18
N LEU A 109 10.94 15.62 15.23
CA LEU A 109 11.28 14.22 15.44
C LEU A 109 11.87 13.68 14.13
N TYR A 110 13.18 13.47 14.11
CA TYR A 110 13.86 12.84 12.98
C TYR A 110 13.61 11.33 12.97
N LEU A 111 13.05 10.83 11.87
CA LEU A 111 12.67 9.42 11.67
C LEU A 111 13.69 8.66 10.81
N GLY A 112 14.69 9.35 10.24
CA GLY A 112 15.62 8.75 9.30
C GLY A 112 14.94 8.33 8.00
N GLU A 113 15.25 7.12 7.52
CA GLU A 113 14.61 6.55 6.33
C GLU A 113 13.27 5.89 6.69
N VAL A 114 12.18 6.56 6.35
CA VAL A 114 10.85 5.98 6.44
C VAL A 114 10.64 4.99 5.28
N ARG A 115 10.29 3.74 5.60
CA ARG A 115 10.00 2.67 4.63
C ARG A 115 8.64 2.01 4.94
N ASP A 116 7.52 2.55 4.45
CA ASP A 116 7.41 3.62 3.44
C ASP A 116 6.51 4.80 3.82
N TYR A 117 5.59 4.61 4.78
CA TYR A 117 4.74 5.66 5.31
C TYR A 117 4.61 5.50 6.83
N ALA A 118 4.85 6.58 7.57
CA ALA A 118 4.81 6.59 9.02
C ALA A 118 3.78 7.59 9.53
N ARG A 119 3.02 7.20 10.55
CA ARG A 119 2.20 8.10 11.37
C ARG A 119 2.80 8.17 12.76
N VAL A 120 3.02 9.39 13.24
CA VAL A 120 3.58 9.66 14.56
C VAL A 120 2.44 10.05 15.49
N TYR A 121 2.37 9.37 16.63
CA TYR A 121 1.36 9.62 17.66
C TYR A 121 2.05 9.94 18.99
N ILE A 122 1.54 10.97 19.67
CA ILE A 122 1.94 11.36 21.03
C ILE A 122 0.72 11.09 21.91
N ASP A 123 0.87 10.20 22.89
CA ASP A 123 -0.25 9.78 23.76
C ASP A 123 -1.52 9.43 22.99
N ARG A 124 -1.35 8.64 21.91
CA ARG A 124 -2.39 8.19 20.97
C ARG A 124 -3.05 9.30 20.12
N THR A 125 -2.60 10.54 20.25
CA THR A 125 -3.02 11.67 19.41
C THR A 125 -2.10 11.82 18.21
N LEU A 126 -2.65 11.95 17.00
CA LEU A 126 -1.86 12.11 15.78
C LEU A 126 -1.11 13.44 15.81
N ALA A 127 0.22 13.38 15.76
CA ALA A 127 1.08 14.55 15.64
C ALA A 127 1.37 14.89 14.17
N GLY A 128 1.52 13.86 13.32
CA GLY A 128 1.75 14.04 11.89
C GLY A 128 2.14 12.75 11.18
N SER A 129 2.60 12.89 9.95
CA SER A 129 3.04 11.77 9.12
C SER A 129 4.25 12.12 8.28
N ALA A 130 5.04 11.11 7.93
CA ALA A 130 6.13 11.20 6.97
C ALA A 130 5.94 10.15 5.88
N GLU A 131 6.14 10.55 4.62
CA GLU A 131 6.00 9.71 3.43
C GLU A 131 7.31 9.64 2.64
N ARG A 132 7.76 8.41 2.34
CA ARG A 132 8.99 8.16 1.57
C ARG A 132 8.98 8.78 0.17
N ARG A 133 7.83 8.72 -0.51
CA ARG A 133 7.66 9.30 -1.85
C ARG A 133 7.90 10.81 -1.88
N LEU A 134 7.56 11.49 -0.78
CA LEU A 134 7.78 12.92 -0.58
C LEU A 134 9.14 13.24 0.04
N GLN A 135 9.99 12.21 0.25
CA GLN A 135 11.31 12.32 0.90
C GLN A 135 11.23 12.98 2.29
N GLN A 136 10.12 12.77 2.99
CA GLN A 136 9.94 13.28 4.35
C GLN A 136 10.68 12.37 5.34
N VAL A 137 11.54 12.98 6.15
CA VAL A 137 12.40 12.29 7.11
C VAL A 137 12.16 12.71 8.55
N SER A 138 11.21 13.61 8.79
CA SER A 138 10.89 14.13 10.12
C SER A 138 9.44 14.54 10.23
N VAL A 139 8.95 14.62 11.48
CA VAL A 139 7.64 15.15 11.83
C VAL A 139 7.81 16.14 12.97
N ASP A 140 7.24 17.34 12.87
CA ASP A 140 7.24 18.28 13.99
C ASP A 140 6.34 17.75 15.11
N VAL A 141 6.87 17.76 16.33
CA VAL A 141 6.21 17.23 17.53
C VAL A 141 6.22 18.27 18.65
N ASP A 142 5.17 18.20 19.47
CA ASP A 142 5.02 18.95 20.72
C ASP A 142 4.71 17.92 21.82
N ILE A 143 5.73 17.52 22.56
CA ILE A 143 5.66 16.52 23.63
C ILE A 143 5.48 17.28 24.95
N PRO A 144 4.35 17.07 25.67
CA PRO A 144 4.05 17.76 26.91
C PRO A 144 5.02 17.43 28.05
#